data_AF-A0A928XAA6-F1
#
_entry.id   AF-A0A928XAA6-F1
#
_cell.length_a   1.000
_cell.length_b   1.000
_cell.length_c   1.000
_cell.angle_alpha   90.00
_cell.angle_beta   90.00
_cell.angle_gamma   90.00
#
_symmetry.space_group_name_H-M   'P 1'
#
loop_
_entity.id
_entity.type
_entity.pdbx_description
1 polymer ?
#
loop_
_entity_poly.entity_id
_entity_poly.type
_entity_poly.pdbx_seq_one_letter_code
_entity_poly.pdbx_strand_id
1 'polypeptide(L)' 'MRVRAQQANLEPTDTRDEAPVVIPPDTPAWITPELIEATQKVWEPRYGRPLSPEEAITIVRNAGRLFEFLSRE' A
#
# COMPACT_ATOMS: atom_id res chain seq x y z
N MET A 1 32.68 25.96 -21.46
CA MET A 1 31.82 25.56 -20.32
C MET A 1 30.59 24.85 -20.86
N ARG A 2 30.57 23.50 -20.84
CA ARG A 2 29.40 22.67 -21.16
C ARG A 2 29.37 21.55 -20.13
N VAL A 3 28.44 21.62 -19.19
CA VAL A 3 28.27 20.62 -18.14
C VAL A 3 27.55 19.44 -18.76
N ARG A 4 28.24 18.29 -18.87
CA ARG A 4 27.61 17.02 -19.22
C ARG A 4 26.77 16.59 -18.01
N ALA A 5 25.45 16.55 -18.18
CA ALA A 5 24.55 15.96 -17.20
C ALA A 5 24.83 14.45 -17.15
N GLN A 6 25.45 14.00 -16.06
CA GLN A 6 25.52 12.60 -15.71
C GLN A 6 24.15 12.22 -15.14
N GLN A 7 23.24 11.73 -15.98
CA GLN A 7 22.05 11.06 -15.51
C GLN A 7 22.51 9.72 -14.94
N ALA A 8 22.76 9.69 -13.64
CA ALA A 8 22.94 8.46 -12.89
C ALA A 8 21.62 7.69 -12.99
N ASN A 9 21.64 6.58 -13.72
CA ASN A 9 20.54 5.65 -13.80
C ASN A 9 20.41 4.98 -12.43
N LEU A 10 19.58 5.55 -11.55
CA LEU A 10 19.16 4.91 -10.31
C LEU A 10 18.02 3.98 -10.67
N GLU A 11 18.35 2.75 -11.07
CA GLU A 11 17.43 1.63 -10.99
C GLU A 11 16.96 1.55 -9.52
N PRO A 12 15.65 1.65 -9.21
CA PRO A 12 15.20 1.34 -7.87
C PRO A 12 15.24 -0.19 -7.77
N THR A 13 16.38 -0.74 -7.34
CA THR A 13 16.39 -2.05 -6.69
C THR A 13 15.55 -1.90 -5.43
N ASP A 14 14.25 -2.14 -5.59
CA ASP A 14 13.32 -2.40 -4.50
C ASP A 14 13.70 -3.75 -3.90
N THR A 15 14.78 -3.71 -3.13
CA THR A 15 15.24 -4.82 -2.30
C THR A 15 15.04 -4.36 -0.88
N ARG A 16 13.81 -3.97 -0.53
CA ARG A 16 13.43 -4.03 0.86
C ARG A 16 13.22 -5.50 1.18
N ASP A 17 14.08 -5.98 2.05
CA ASP A 17 13.90 -7.20 2.83
C ASP A 17 12.62 -7.00 3.67
N GLU A 18 11.46 -7.05 3.01
CA GLU A 18 10.16 -6.79 3.61
C GLU A 18 9.76 -8.05 4.37
N ALA A 19 9.84 -7.97 5.69
CA ALA A 19 9.22 -8.95 6.55
C ALA A 19 7.77 -9.17 6.07
N PRO A 20 7.34 -10.42 5.86
CA PRO A 20 6.05 -10.70 5.25
C PRO A 20 4.93 -10.00 6.01
N VAL A 21 4.07 -9.28 5.28
CA VAL A 21 2.90 -8.62 5.84
C VAL A 21 2.04 -9.66 6.55
N VAL A 22 1.93 -9.52 7.88
CA VAL A 22 1.12 -10.43 8.69
C VAL A 22 -0.36 -10.09 8.49
N ILE A 23 -1.10 -11.00 7.85
CA ILE A 23 -2.54 -10.86 7.63
C ILE A 23 -3.29 -11.57 8.77
N PRO A 24 -4.15 -10.86 9.54
CA PRO A 24 -5.03 -11.46 10.51
C PRO A 24 -5.96 -12.52 9.89
N PRO A 25 -6.25 -13.64 10.58
CA PRO A 25 -7.02 -14.76 10.03
C PRO A 25 -8.48 -14.43 9.67
N ASP A 26 -9.04 -13.33 10.17
CA ASP A 26 -10.38 -12.82 9.88
C ASP A 26 -10.41 -11.78 8.73
N THR A 27 -9.30 -11.66 8.00
CA THR A 27 -9.20 -10.81 6.82
C THR A 27 -9.87 -11.50 5.62
N PRO A 28 -10.80 -10.82 4.91
CA PRO A 28 -11.40 -11.36 3.70
C PRO A 28 -10.34 -11.76 2.68
N ALA A 29 -10.52 -12.92 2.03
CA ALA A 29 -9.53 -13.49 1.11
C ALA A 29 -9.20 -12.60 -0.11
N TRP A 30 -10.04 -11.62 -0.43
CA TRP A 30 -9.79 -10.67 -1.51
C TRP A 30 -8.84 -9.53 -1.10
N ILE A 31 -8.54 -9.37 0.19
CA ILE A 31 -7.53 -8.42 0.68
C ILE A 31 -6.19 -9.14 0.70
N THR A 32 -5.37 -8.88 -0.32
CA THR A 32 -4.05 -9.52 -0.49
C THR A 32 -2.93 -8.70 0.17
N PRO A 33 -1.75 -9.30 0.46
CA PRO A 33 -0.58 -8.56 0.95
C PRO A 33 -0.22 -7.35 0.07
N GLU A 34 -0.24 -7.54 -1.25
CA GLU A 34 0.11 -6.50 -2.22
C GLU A 34 -0.88 -5.33 -2.17
N LEU A 35 -2.16 -5.60 -1.90
CA LEU A 35 -3.16 -4.55 -1.71
C LEU A 35 -2.95 -3.78 -0.39
N ILE A 36 -2.47 -4.46 0.66
CA ILE A 36 -2.12 -3.83 1.93
C ILE A 36 -0.94 -2.88 1.73
N GLU A 37 0.14 -3.36 1.10
CA GLU A 37 1.33 -2.57 0.79
C GLU A 37 1.00 -1.37 -0.11
N ALA A 38 0.20 -1.59 -1.16
CA ALA A 38 -0.28 -0.52 -2.03
C ALA A 38 -1.09 0.53 -1.26
N THR A 39 -1.91 0.09 -0.31
CA THR A 39 -2.69 0.98 0.56
C THR A 39 -1.75 1.80 1.45
N GLN A 40 -0.78 1.18 2.12
CA GLN A 40 0.20 1.89 2.94
C GLN A 40 0.95 2.93 2.09
N LYS A 41 1.50 2.54 0.94
CA LYS A 41 2.23 3.42 0.02
C LYS A 41 1.43 4.67 -0.38
N VAL A 42 0.13 4.52 -0.61
CA VAL A 42 -0.73 5.64 -0.99
C VAL A 42 -1.12 6.53 0.19
N TRP A 43 -1.38 5.93 1.36
CA TRP A 43 -2.01 6.63 2.47
C TRP A 43 -1.03 7.16 3.51
N GLU A 44 0.12 6.52 3.74
CA GLU A 44 1.15 6.99 4.69
C GLU A 44 1.56 8.47 4.46
N PRO A 45 1.83 8.94 3.22
CA PRO A 45 2.18 10.35 3.00
C PRO A 45 1.04 11.32 3.37
N ARG A 46 -0.21 10.86 3.30
CA ARG A 46 -1.40 11.67 3.62
C ARG A 46 -1.66 11.72 5.13
N TYR A 47 -1.39 10.61 5.82
CA TYR A 47 -1.47 10.53 7.27
C TYR A 47 -0.26 11.17 7.96
N GLY A 48 0.86 11.37 7.25
CA GLY A 48 2.09 11.91 7.80
C GLY A 48 2.80 10.96 8.77
N ARG A 49 2.43 9.68 8.76
CA ARG A 49 3.02 8.62 9.59
C ARG A 49 2.92 7.26 8.89
N PRO A 50 3.76 6.28 9.28
CA PRO A 50 3.57 4.90 8.87
C PRO A 50 2.20 4.36 9.28
N LEU A 51 1.63 3.49 8.44
CA LEU A 51 0.36 2.81 8.69
C LEU A 51 0.66 1.34 9.01
N SER A 52 0.03 0.82 10.06
CA SER A 52 0.13 -0.61 10.34
C SER A 52 -0.63 -1.43 9.27
N PRO A 53 -0.27 -2.72 9.07
CA PRO A 53 -1.06 -3.61 8.22
C PRO A 53 -2.53 -3.66 8.62
N GLU A 54 -2.84 -3.64 9.92
CA GLU A 54 -4.21 -3.65 10.44
C GLU A 54 -4.99 -2.39 10.06
N GLU A 55 -4.34 -1.22 10.08
CA GLU A 55 -4.92 0.04 9.64
C GLU A 55 -5.21 0.02 8.14
N ALA A 56 -4.27 -0.48 7.34
CA ALA A 56 -4.45 -0.63 5.90
C ALA A 56 -5.59 -1.62 5.56
N ILE A 57 -5.67 -2.76 6.25
CA ILE A 57 -6.78 -3.71 6.12
C ILE A 57 -8.10 -3.04 6.46
N THR A 58 -8.14 -2.22 7.51
CA THR A 58 -9.35 -1.49 7.92
C THR A 58 -9.82 -0.53 6.83
N ILE A 59 -8.89 0.23 6.23
CA ILE A 59 -9.19 1.14 5.11
C ILE A 59 -9.80 0.36 3.94
N VAL A 60 -9.14 -0.72 3.50
CA VAL A 60 -9.58 -1.53 2.37
C VAL A 60 -10.94 -2.17 2.64
N ARG A 61 -11.14 -2.74 3.83
CA ARG A 61 -12.41 -3.36 4.24
C ARG A 61 -13.56 -2.35 4.25
N ASN A 62 -13.32 -1.14 4.73
CA ASN A 62 -14.34 -0.08 4.75
C ASN A 62 -14.70 0.37 3.33
N ALA A 63 -13.72 0.48 2.43
CA ALA A 63 -13.98 0.75 1.02
C ALA A 63 -14.84 -0.35 0.38
N GLY A 64 -14.51 -1.63 0.61
CA GLY A 64 -15.31 -2.76 0.13
C GLY A 64 -16.76 -2.72 0.62
N ARG A 65 -16.97 -2.48 1.92
CA ARG A 65 -18.32 -2.32 2.50
C ARG A 65 -19.10 -1.17 1.88
N LEU A 66 -18.44 -0.05 1.60
CA LEU A 66 -19.06 1.09 0.93
C LEU A 66 -19.51 0.71 -0.49
N PHE A 67 -18.64 0.06 -1.27
CA PHE A 67 -19.01 -0.41 -2.61
C PHE A 67 -20.17 -1.41 -2.58
N GLU A 68 -20.14 -2.37 -1.66
CA GLU A 68 -21.24 -3.33 -1.48
C GLU A 68 -22.56 -2.65 -1.12
N PHE A 69 -22.52 -1.59 -0.31
CA PHE A 69 -23.70 -0.82 0.04
C PHE A 69 -24.24 -0.06 -1.18
N LEU A 70 -23.37 0.66 -1.89
CA LEU A 70 -23.75 1.46 -3.07
C LEU A 70 -24.22 0.61 -4.25
N SER A 71 -23.78 -0.64 -4.37
CA SER A 71 -24.17 -1.54 -5.47
C SER A 71 -25.56 -2.19 -5.26
N ARG A 72 -26.21 -1.96 -4.12
CA ARG A 72 -27.53 -2.50 -3.78
C ARG A 72 -28.68 -1.54 -4.09
N GLU A 73 -28.37 -0.29 -4.40
CA GLU A 73 -29.30 0.75 -4.86
C GLU A 73 -29.42 0.74 -6.38
#